data_AF-A0A485LEF7-F1
#
_entry.id   AF-A0A485LEF7-F1
#
_cell.length_a   1.000
_cell.length_b   1.000
_cell.length_c   1.000
_cell.angle_alpha   90.00
_cell.angle_beta   90.00
_cell.angle_gamma   90.00
#
_symmetry.space_group_name_H-M   'P 1'
#
loop_
_entity.id
_entity.type
_entity.pdbx_description
1 polymer ?
#
loop_
_entity_poly.entity_id
_entity_poly.type
_entity_poly.pdbx_seq_one_letter_code
_entity_poly.pdbx_strand_id
1 'polypeptide(L)'
;MGESMAKRHRKWVQLMEEAVQADGWGQVLEAVEAYEKAAGVILQDLVDMELSDEQQDIVEKIVVTMNLRTTCLSAIDGKSRPSKDDMVALVKVLENILRKTPRVFPLDLAEFETLNHDNENEPSPVKQRARPSDPAPTHLQSLDDNTTATTAGLEENDGDNPIYLTITIQKIGLKDVYRYSDPQIVVSVVDKDLVAVEEKQETPISTELDPPYVLFESEIALRTNLHAMRQNDSTIFFEFVHYKKDKRKKSVRCWTMLEMDEIKPKAGKTTTLALELYTKPCDMAKKNVHLFTVKPLYLHVTLHFESTQS
;
A
#
# COMPACT_ATOMS: atom_id res chain seq x y z
N MET A 1 -28.71 26.88 23.20
CA MET A 1 -27.65 26.11 22.52
C MET A 1 -27.39 24.74 23.16
N GLY A 2 -26.87 24.65 24.39
CA GLY A 2 -26.33 23.39 24.95
C GLY A 2 -27.25 22.16 24.98
N GLU A 3 -28.56 22.32 25.02
CA GLU A 3 -29.51 21.19 25.01
C GLU A 3 -29.51 20.39 23.69
N SER A 4 -29.23 21.05 22.55
CA SER A 4 -29.06 20.38 21.25
C SER A 4 -27.78 19.54 21.23
N MET A 5 -26.67 20.12 21.70
CA MET A 5 -25.37 19.45 21.80
C MET A 5 -25.43 18.23 22.72
N ALA A 6 -26.01 18.35 23.92
CA ALA A 6 -26.18 17.23 24.86
C ALA A 6 -27.16 16.16 24.36
N LYS A 7 -28.03 16.46 23.39
CA LYS A 7 -28.89 15.48 22.71
C LYS A 7 -28.16 14.75 21.60
N ARG A 8 -27.38 15.46 20.76
CA ARG A 8 -26.50 14.88 19.74
C ARG A 8 -25.46 13.96 20.39
N HIS A 9 -24.74 14.44 21.41
CA HIS A 9 -23.73 13.66 22.15
C HIS A 9 -24.28 12.36 22.75
N ARG A 10 -25.45 12.40 23.41
CA ARG A 10 -26.10 11.17 23.91
C ARG A 10 -26.46 10.19 22.79
N LYS A 11 -26.90 10.69 21.64
CA LYS A 11 -27.17 9.85 20.45
C LYS A 11 -25.87 9.24 19.90
N TRP A 12 -24.75 9.96 19.92
CA TRP A 12 -23.45 9.43 19.52
C TRP A 12 -23.01 8.27 20.42
N VAL A 13 -23.08 8.45 21.74
CA VAL A 13 -22.76 7.40 22.72
C VAL A 13 -23.65 6.18 22.50
N GLN A 14 -24.97 6.36 22.43
CA GLN A 14 -25.92 5.26 22.21
C GLN A 14 -25.62 4.47 20.93
N LEU A 15 -25.37 5.15 19.81
CA LEU A 15 -25.06 4.47 18.53
C LEU A 15 -23.75 3.70 18.60
N MET A 16 -22.75 4.21 19.32
CA MET A 16 -21.48 3.50 19.52
C MET A 16 -21.64 2.30 20.46
N GLU A 17 -22.47 2.40 21.51
CA GLU A 17 -22.82 1.28 22.38
C GLU A 17 -23.56 0.18 21.63
N GLU A 18 -24.55 0.53 20.79
CA GLU A 18 -25.29 -0.41 19.94
C GLU A 18 -24.33 -1.19 19.01
N ALA A 19 -23.36 -0.50 18.38
CA ALA A 19 -22.34 -1.14 17.55
C ALA A 19 -21.43 -2.11 18.33
N VAL A 20 -20.98 -1.70 19.52
CA VAL A 20 -20.13 -2.52 20.41
C VAL A 20 -20.88 -3.77 20.95
N GLN A 21 -22.20 -3.70 21.11
CA GLN A 21 -23.02 -4.86 21.47
C GLN A 21 -23.16 -5.84 20.30
N ALA A 22 -23.46 -5.37 19.09
CA ALA A 22 -23.53 -6.23 17.88
C ALA A 22 -22.20 -6.95 17.60
N ASP A 23 -21.08 -6.20 17.68
CA ASP A 23 -19.70 -6.72 17.64
C ASP A 23 -19.51 -7.82 18.70
N GLY A 24 -19.94 -7.52 19.93
CA GLY A 24 -19.91 -8.45 21.07
C GLY A 24 -20.75 -9.71 20.95
N TRP A 25 -21.74 -9.75 20.06
CA TRP A 25 -22.56 -10.93 19.77
C TRP A 25 -22.07 -11.73 18.55
N GLY A 26 -21.02 -11.28 17.87
CA GLY A 26 -20.51 -11.90 16.65
C GLY A 26 -21.38 -11.62 15.41
N GLN A 27 -22.26 -10.62 15.48
CA GLN A 27 -23.10 -10.17 14.35
C GLN A 27 -22.27 -9.21 13.48
N VAL A 28 -21.37 -9.77 12.67
CA VAL A 28 -20.32 -9.02 11.96
C VAL A 28 -20.89 -7.95 11.02
N LEU A 29 -21.91 -8.29 10.22
CA LEU A 29 -22.49 -7.35 9.26
C LEU A 29 -23.24 -6.21 9.99
N GLU A 30 -24.04 -6.56 10.99
CA GLU A 30 -24.79 -5.60 11.80
C GLU A 30 -23.86 -4.70 12.62
N ALA A 31 -22.72 -5.23 13.10
CA ALA A 31 -21.68 -4.45 13.77
C ALA A 31 -21.01 -3.46 12.82
N VAL A 32 -20.68 -3.88 11.59
CA VAL A 32 -20.11 -3.00 10.56
C VAL A 32 -21.08 -1.87 10.24
N GLU A 33 -22.32 -2.19 9.88
CA GLU A 33 -23.37 -1.19 9.59
C GLU A 33 -23.60 -0.22 10.76
N ALA A 34 -23.57 -0.72 12.00
CA ALA A 34 -23.75 0.10 13.19
C ALA A 34 -22.58 1.06 13.43
N TYR A 35 -21.32 0.61 13.28
CA TYR A 35 -20.14 1.48 13.40
C TYR A 35 -20.11 2.55 12.30
N GLU A 36 -20.36 2.19 11.03
CA GLU A 36 -20.41 3.16 9.92
C GLU A 36 -21.49 4.21 10.12
N LYS A 37 -22.70 3.78 10.51
CA LYS A 37 -23.83 4.67 10.83
C LYS A 37 -23.50 5.61 11.99
N ALA A 38 -22.85 5.10 13.04
CA ALA A 38 -22.46 5.89 14.19
C ALA A 38 -21.39 6.94 13.82
N ALA A 39 -20.35 6.53 13.09
CA ALA A 39 -19.30 7.40 12.56
C ALA A 39 -19.86 8.50 11.65
N GLY A 40 -20.75 8.15 10.71
CA GLY A 40 -21.38 9.11 9.80
C GLY A 40 -22.26 10.14 10.52
N VAL A 41 -23.01 9.73 11.55
CA VAL A 41 -23.80 10.65 12.39
C VAL A 41 -22.90 11.60 13.18
N ILE A 42 -21.78 11.12 13.72
CA ILE A 42 -20.81 11.95 14.45
C ILE A 42 -20.21 13.00 13.52
N LEU A 43 -19.70 12.60 12.35
CA LEU A 43 -19.13 13.53 11.36
C LEU A 43 -20.13 14.57 10.86
N GLN A 44 -21.39 14.18 10.64
CA GLN A 44 -22.44 15.12 10.24
C GLN A 44 -22.76 16.13 11.33
N ASP A 45 -22.89 15.68 12.58
CA ASP A 45 -23.23 16.55 13.72
C ASP A 45 -22.05 17.45 14.14
N LEU A 46 -20.79 17.05 13.88
CA LEU A 46 -19.56 17.79 14.21
C LEU A 46 -19.49 19.17 13.55
N VAL A 47 -19.93 19.29 12.29
CA VAL A 47 -19.92 20.57 11.53
C VAL A 47 -20.65 21.69 12.26
N ASP A 48 -21.69 21.33 13.01
CA ASP A 48 -22.56 22.24 13.77
C ASP A 48 -22.30 22.15 15.30
N MET A 49 -21.21 21.53 15.76
CA MET A 49 -20.95 21.33 17.19
C MET A 49 -19.82 22.22 17.70
N GLU A 50 -20.15 23.14 18.60
CA GLU A 50 -19.21 24.04 19.28
C GLU A 50 -18.34 23.27 20.31
N LEU A 51 -17.38 22.47 19.83
CA LEU A 51 -16.35 21.79 20.63
C LEU A 51 -15.08 22.64 20.72
N SER A 52 -14.21 22.35 21.69
CA SER A 52 -12.82 22.83 21.64
C SER A 52 -11.97 21.98 20.68
N ASP A 53 -10.85 22.53 20.20
CA ASP A 53 -9.90 21.81 19.32
C ASP A 53 -9.47 20.45 19.91
N GLU A 54 -9.21 20.40 21.23
CA GLU A 54 -8.88 19.16 21.95
C GLU A 54 -10.03 18.14 21.96
N GLN A 55 -11.28 18.61 22.10
CA GLN A 55 -12.45 17.75 22.06
C GLN A 55 -12.70 17.24 20.63
N GLN A 56 -12.56 18.11 19.63
CA GLN A 56 -12.72 17.76 18.23
C GLN A 56 -11.69 16.71 17.78
N ASP A 57 -10.39 16.92 18.08
CA ASP A 57 -9.31 15.96 17.81
C ASP A 57 -9.60 14.57 18.41
N ILE A 58 -10.10 14.51 19.65
CA ILE A 58 -10.46 13.23 20.29
C ILE A 58 -11.67 12.58 19.60
N VAL A 59 -12.68 13.34 19.18
CA VAL A 59 -13.84 12.79 18.45
C VAL A 59 -13.44 12.28 17.07
N GLU A 60 -12.62 13.01 16.33
CA GLU A 60 -12.09 12.59 15.02
C GLU A 60 -11.29 11.30 15.16
N LYS A 61 -10.45 11.16 16.20
CA LYS A 61 -9.72 9.92 16.52
C LYS A 61 -10.64 8.74 16.87
N ILE A 62 -11.75 8.98 17.57
CA ILE A 62 -12.78 7.96 17.84
C ILE A 62 -13.41 7.49 16.52
N VAL A 63 -13.81 8.42 15.64
CA VAL A 63 -14.38 8.12 14.32
C VAL A 63 -13.41 7.30 13.45
N VAL A 64 -12.14 7.72 13.38
CA VAL A 64 -11.10 6.94 12.68
C VAL A 64 -11.04 5.52 13.22
N THR A 65 -11.04 5.35 14.55
CA THR A 65 -10.95 4.02 15.17
C THR A 65 -12.18 3.15 14.91
N MET A 66 -13.38 3.75 14.81
CA MET A 66 -14.59 3.02 14.40
C MET A 66 -14.47 2.49 12.97
N ASN A 67 -13.91 3.28 12.04
CA ASN A 67 -13.65 2.83 10.67
C ASN A 67 -12.52 1.79 10.60
N LEU A 68 -11.50 1.88 11.46
CA LEU A 68 -10.51 0.81 11.58
C LEU A 68 -11.18 -0.49 12.09
N ARG A 69 -12.14 -0.40 13.01
CA ARG A 69 -12.88 -1.57 13.54
C ARG A 69 -13.75 -2.25 12.47
N THR A 70 -14.37 -1.52 11.55
CA THR A 70 -15.19 -2.13 10.47
C THR A 70 -14.32 -2.95 9.52
N THR A 71 -13.14 -2.43 9.15
CA THR A 71 -12.12 -3.20 8.42
C THR A 71 -11.66 -4.43 9.21
N CYS A 72 -11.40 -4.27 10.51
CA CYS A 72 -11.00 -5.38 11.39
C CYS A 72 -12.04 -6.50 11.45
N LEU A 73 -13.33 -6.16 11.52
CA LEU A 73 -14.45 -7.11 11.54
C LEU A 73 -14.66 -7.82 10.21
N SER A 74 -14.24 -7.19 9.10
CA SER A 74 -14.35 -7.75 7.74
C SER A 74 -13.14 -8.62 7.36
N ALA A 75 -12.09 -8.65 8.17
CA ALA A 75 -10.86 -9.40 7.91
C ALA A 75 -10.95 -10.87 8.38
N ILE A 76 -10.35 -11.78 7.61
CA ILE A 76 -10.41 -13.24 7.83
C ILE A 76 -9.36 -13.71 8.86
N ASP A 77 -8.34 -12.90 9.17
CA ASP A 77 -7.15 -13.31 9.94
C ASP A 77 -7.33 -13.36 11.47
N GLY A 78 -8.42 -12.80 11.99
CA GLY A 78 -8.78 -12.84 13.41
C GLY A 78 -7.82 -12.14 14.38
N LYS A 79 -6.85 -11.34 13.89
CA LYS A 79 -5.86 -10.61 14.73
C LYS A 79 -5.78 -9.12 14.43
N SER A 80 -6.86 -8.59 13.89
CA SER A 80 -7.05 -7.18 13.58
C SER A 80 -7.32 -6.34 14.85
N ARG A 81 -6.59 -5.23 14.99
CA ARG A 81 -6.85 -4.20 16.02
C ARG A 81 -7.28 -2.88 15.34
N PRO A 82 -8.20 -2.10 15.92
CA PRO A 82 -8.73 -2.15 17.30
C PRO A 82 -9.59 -3.39 17.59
N SER A 83 -9.43 -3.91 18.81
CA SER A 83 -10.26 -5.00 19.35
C SER A 83 -11.57 -4.47 19.91
N LYS A 84 -12.54 -5.35 20.18
CA LYS A 84 -13.78 -4.99 20.87
C LYS A 84 -13.53 -4.27 22.21
N ASP A 85 -12.53 -4.71 22.98
CA ASP A 85 -12.22 -4.12 24.28
C ASP A 85 -11.65 -2.69 24.15
N ASP A 86 -10.91 -2.43 23.07
CA ASP A 86 -10.48 -1.07 22.71
C ASP A 86 -11.71 -0.18 22.39
N MET A 87 -12.70 -0.71 21.68
CA MET A 87 -13.95 0.01 21.39
C MET A 87 -14.79 0.28 22.66
N VAL A 88 -14.85 -0.67 23.60
CA VAL A 88 -15.47 -0.49 24.93
C VAL A 88 -14.75 0.60 25.73
N ALA A 89 -13.42 0.71 25.60
CA ALA A 89 -12.67 1.81 26.20
C ALA A 89 -13.00 3.16 25.55
N LEU A 90 -13.16 3.20 24.21
CA LEU A 90 -13.51 4.43 23.49
C LEU A 90 -14.93 4.93 23.74
N VAL A 91 -15.93 4.07 23.98
CA VAL A 91 -17.26 4.50 24.46
C VAL A 91 -17.10 5.37 25.71
N LYS A 92 -16.27 4.95 26.67
CA LYS A 92 -16.00 5.71 27.90
C LYS A 92 -15.22 7.01 27.64
N VAL A 93 -14.46 7.12 26.56
CA VAL A 93 -13.85 8.40 26.16
C VAL A 93 -14.94 9.32 25.62
N LEU A 94 -15.78 8.82 24.70
CA LEU A 94 -16.88 9.55 24.08
C LEU A 94 -17.88 10.08 25.13
N GLU A 95 -18.30 9.27 26.09
CA GLU A 95 -19.13 9.69 27.25
C GLU A 95 -18.58 10.92 27.99
N ASN A 96 -17.26 11.04 28.06
CA ASN A 96 -16.56 12.06 28.84
C ASN A 96 -16.16 13.29 28.00
N ILE A 97 -16.44 13.32 26.70
CA ILE A 97 -15.89 14.34 25.79
C ILE A 97 -16.32 15.77 26.14
N LEU A 98 -17.60 15.98 26.49
CA LEU A 98 -18.13 17.31 26.83
C LEU A 98 -17.70 17.83 28.21
N ARG A 99 -16.79 17.14 28.92
CA ARG A 99 -16.24 17.63 30.20
C ARG A 99 -15.14 18.67 29.92
N LYS A 100 -14.96 19.60 30.86
CA LYS A 100 -13.94 20.67 30.81
C LYS A 100 -12.51 20.16 30.63
N THR A 101 -12.26 18.92 31.03
CA THR A 101 -11.02 18.18 30.81
C THR A 101 -11.43 16.83 30.20
N PRO A 102 -11.44 16.70 28.86
CA PRO A 102 -11.73 15.41 28.23
C PRO A 102 -10.66 14.38 28.62
N ARG A 103 -10.99 13.08 28.53
CA ARG A 103 -10.01 12.02 28.80
C ARG A 103 -9.02 11.95 27.64
N VAL A 104 -7.74 11.77 27.95
CA VAL A 104 -6.71 11.47 26.94
C VAL A 104 -7.14 10.23 26.15
N PHE A 105 -7.06 10.33 24.82
CA PHE A 105 -7.37 9.24 23.91
C PHE A 105 -6.41 8.05 24.17
N PRO A 106 -6.90 6.85 24.54
CA PRO A 106 -6.11 5.80 25.18
C PRO A 106 -5.39 4.87 24.20
N LEU A 107 -5.46 5.13 22.90
CA LEU A 107 -4.96 4.28 21.82
C LEU A 107 -3.96 5.09 20.98
N ASP A 108 -2.77 4.53 20.69
CA ASP A 108 -1.86 5.16 19.73
C ASP A 108 -2.28 4.78 18.30
N LEU A 109 -2.91 5.72 17.58
CA LEU A 109 -3.35 5.49 16.19
C LEU A 109 -2.19 5.07 15.26
N ALA A 110 -0.95 5.47 15.56
CA ALA A 110 0.22 5.04 14.79
C ALA A 110 0.56 3.55 14.96
N GLU A 111 0.06 2.87 16.01
CA GLU A 111 0.15 1.42 16.14
C GLU A 111 -0.87 0.71 15.23
N PHE A 112 -2.09 1.24 15.10
CA PHE A 112 -3.17 0.65 14.27
C PHE A 112 -3.03 0.97 12.77
N GLU A 113 -2.36 2.07 12.41
CA GLU A 113 -1.92 2.35 11.03
C GLU A 113 -0.99 1.26 10.46
N THR A 114 -0.41 0.40 11.29
CA THR A 114 0.40 -0.75 10.83
C THR A 114 -0.44 -1.98 10.42
N LEU A 115 -1.75 -1.94 10.61
CA LEU A 115 -2.68 -3.05 10.30
C LEU A 115 -3.80 -2.68 9.31
N ASN A 116 -3.86 -1.42 8.85
CA ASN A 116 -4.96 -0.92 8.01
C ASN A 116 -4.50 -0.17 6.74
N HIS A 117 -3.23 -0.32 6.34
CA HIS A 117 -2.74 0.26 5.08
C HIS A 117 -3.01 -0.62 3.84
N ASP A 118 -3.85 -1.66 4.01
CA ASP A 118 -4.13 -2.68 2.99
C ASP A 118 -5.52 -2.53 2.32
N ASN A 119 -6.31 -1.49 2.66
CA ASN A 119 -7.70 -1.39 2.19
C ASN A 119 -8.23 0.02 1.80
N GLU A 120 -7.37 0.94 1.34
CA GLU A 120 -7.80 2.18 0.66
C GLU A 120 -7.70 2.07 -0.88
N ASN A 121 -8.54 1.24 -1.51
CA ASN A 121 -8.80 1.28 -2.97
C ASN A 121 -10.21 0.74 -3.33
N GLU A 122 -11.29 1.38 -2.84
CA GLU A 122 -12.64 1.27 -3.44
C GLU A 122 -13.42 2.57 -3.14
N PRO A 123 -13.98 3.27 -4.14
CA PRO A 123 -14.78 4.48 -3.93
C PRO A 123 -16.28 4.16 -3.77
N SER A 124 -16.95 4.78 -2.79
CA SER A 124 -18.40 4.61 -2.60
C SER A 124 -19.24 4.98 -3.85
N PRO A 125 -20.35 4.26 -4.12
CA PRO A 125 -21.09 4.39 -5.37
C PRO A 125 -21.96 5.66 -5.44
N VAL A 126 -21.56 6.61 -6.27
CA VAL A 126 -22.40 7.77 -6.64
C VAL A 126 -23.36 7.39 -7.77
N LYS A 127 -24.66 7.55 -7.50
CA LYS A 127 -25.78 7.19 -8.39
C LYS A 127 -25.67 7.81 -9.80
N GLN A 128 -25.62 6.99 -10.84
CA GLN A 128 -25.95 7.41 -12.22
C GLN A 128 -27.38 7.00 -12.61
N ARG A 129 -28.07 7.91 -13.31
CA ARG A 129 -29.45 7.74 -13.82
C ARG A 129 -29.47 6.88 -15.09
N ALA A 130 -30.61 6.24 -15.36
CA ALA A 130 -30.76 5.25 -16.42
C ALA A 130 -31.25 5.80 -17.78
N ARG A 131 -30.65 5.27 -18.87
CA ARG A 131 -31.24 4.89 -20.20
C ARG A 131 -31.83 6.01 -21.09
N PRO A 132 -32.09 5.78 -22.42
CA PRO A 132 -32.23 4.48 -23.13
C PRO A 132 -31.57 4.28 -24.53
N SER A 133 -31.52 2.98 -24.92
CA SER A 133 -31.69 2.35 -26.26
C SER A 133 -30.76 2.63 -27.46
N ASP A 134 -29.98 1.60 -27.86
CA ASP A 134 -30.02 0.78 -29.11
C ASP A 134 -30.48 1.40 -30.47
N PRO A 135 -30.02 0.91 -31.66
CA PRO A 135 -29.59 -0.48 -31.93
C PRO A 135 -28.36 -0.73 -32.85
N ALA A 136 -27.93 -2.00 -32.92
CA ALA A 136 -27.06 -2.57 -33.98
C ALA A 136 -27.88 -2.89 -35.27
N PRO A 137 -27.27 -3.20 -36.45
CA PRO A 137 -26.52 -4.46 -36.72
C PRO A 137 -25.26 -4.22 -37.62
N THR A 138 -24.56 -5.14 -38.33
CA THR A 138 -24.76 -6.55 -38.78
C THR A 138 -23.41 -7.22 -39.17
N HIS A 139 -23.40 -8.55 -39.44
CA HIS A 139 -22.70 -9.32 -40.52
C HIS A 139 -21.50 -8.69 -41.30
N LEU A 140 -20.37 -9.36 -41.66
CA LEU A 140 -19.92 -10.76 -41.90
C LEU A 140 -18.39 -10.80 -41.56
N GLN A 141 -17.59 -11.89 -41.55
CA GLN A 141 -17.68 -13.24 -42.13
C GLN A 141 -16.71 -14.19 -41.40
N SER A 142 -16.99 -15.49 -41.40
CA SER A 142 -16.11 -16.56 -40.91
C SER A 142 -15.04 -16.96 -41.94
N LEU A 143 -13.82 -17.27 -41.50
CA LEU A 143 -12.95 -18.26 -42.14
C LEU A 143 -12.18 -19.03 -41.07
N ASP A 144 -12.24 -20.35 -41.17
CA ASP A 144 -11.44 -21.30 -40.39
C ASP A 144 -10.00 -21.37 -40.95
N ASP A 145 -9.01 -21.65 -40.11
CA ASP A 145 -8.31 -22.95 -40.20
C ASP A 145 -7.20 -23.16 -39.16
N ASN A 146 -7.41 -24.24 -38.41
CA ASN A 146 -6.50 -25.07 -37.65
C ASN A 146 -5.03 -25.14 -38.15
N THR A 147 -4.04 -24.76 -37.32
CA THR A 147 -2.65 -25.26 -37.42
C THR A 147 -1.94 -25.28 -36.05
N THR A 148 -1.75 -26.49 -35.53
CA THR A 148 -0.78 -26.96 -34.51
C THR A 148 -0.16 -25.94 -33.54
N ALA A 149 -0.46 -26.12 -32.26
CA ALA A 149 0.39 -25.67 -31.17
C ALA A 149 1.77 -26.36 -31.24
N THR A 150 2.83 -25.56 -31.28
CA THR A 150 4.20 -26.01 -31.01
C THR A 150 4.78 -25.14 -29.91
N THR A 151 4.74 -25.63 -28.67
CA THR A 151 5.54 -25.11 -27.56
C THR A 151 7.02 -25.33 -27.86
N ALA A 152 7.65 -24.39 -28.54
CA ALA A 152 9.10 -24.27 -28.65
C ALA A 152 9.58 -23.25 -27.62
N GLY A 153 9.85 -23.73 -26.40
CA GLY A 153 10.69 -22.99 -25.48
C GLY A 153 12.08 -22.93 -26.09
N LEU A 154 12.53 -21.74 -26.49
CA LEU A 154 13.90 -21.50 -26.87
C LEU A 154 14.74 -21.50 -25.60
N GLU A 155 15.28 -22.67 -25.23
CA GLU A 155 16.45 -22.74 -24.37
C GLU A 155 17.63 -22.14 -25.15
N GLU A 156 17.81 -20.83 -25.00
CA GLU A 156 19.03 -20.17 -25.43
C GLU A 156 20.19 -20.79 -24.64
N ASN A 157 21.02 -21.56 -25.34
CA ASN A 157 22.34 -21.94 -24.84
C ASN A 157 23.18 -20.67 -24.76
N ASP A 158 23.06 -19.95 -23.64
CA ASP A 158 24.07 -18.99 -23.18
C ASP A 158 25.41 -19.74 -23.17
N GLY A 159 26.25 -19.45 -24.17
CA GLY A 159 27.60 -19.99 -24.25
C GLY A 159 28.45 -19.55 -23.05
N ASP A 160 29.66 -20.09 -22.97
CA ASP A 160 30.65 -20.04 -21.88
C ASP A 160 31.04 -18.64 -21.30
N ASN A 161 30.38 -17.56 -21.72
CA ASN A 161 30.68 -16.18 -21.35
C ASN A 161 29.60 -15.61 -20.39
N PRO A 162 29.91 -15.34 -19.11
CA PRO A 162 28.92 -14.89 -18.14
C PRO A 162 28.35 -13.51 -18.49
N ILE A 163 27.02 -13.38 -18.40
CA ILE A 163 26.30 -12.11 -18.53
C ILE A 163 26.10 -11.52 -17.13
N TYR A 164 26.55 -10.28 -16.93
CA TYR A 164 26.32 -9.46 -15.74
C TYR A 164 25.21 -8.45 -16.01
N LEU A 165 24.59 -7.99 -14.92
CA LEU A 165 23.47 -7.05 -14.95
C LEU A 165 23.84 -5.76 -14.22
N THR A 166 23.85 -4.65 -14.96
CA THR A 166 23.90 -3.30 -14.38
C THR A 166 22.51 -2.67 -14.48
N ILE A 167 22.05 -2.05 -13.39
CA ILE A 167 20.69 -1.53 -13.25
C ILE A 167 20.77 -0.03 -13.02
N THR A 168 20.35 0.75 -14.00
CA THR A 168 20.22 2.21 -13.89
C THR A 168 18.86 2.54 -13.31
N ILE A 169 18.87 2.98 -12.05
CA ILE A 169 17.69 3.47 -11.33
C ILE A 169 17.46 4.92 -11.77
N GLN A 170 16.47 5.14 -12.62
CA GLN A 170 16.20 6.45 -13.23
C GLN A 170 15.43 7.33 -12.26
N LYS A 171 14.19 6.94 -11.94
CA LYS A 171 13.27 7.75 -11.13
C LYS A 171 12.16 6.93 -10.50
N ILE A 172 11.58 7.43 -9.42
CA ILE A 172 10.38 6.85 -8.78
C ILE A 172 9.24 7.87 -8.72
N GLY A 173 8.05 7.46 -9.16
CA GLY A 173 6.84 8.28 -9.04
C GLY A 173 6.18 8.12 -7.66
N LEU A 174 5.91 9.22 -6.95
CA LEU A 174 5.25 9.21 -5.64
C LEU A 174 4.29 10.41 -5.50
N LYS A 175 3.18 10.24 -4.76
CA LYS A 175 2.13 11.29 -4.61
C LYS A 175 2.65 12.58 -3.95
N ASP A 176 3.61 12.49 -3.03
CA ASP A 176 4.06 13.57 -2.14
C ASP A 176 5.60 13.69 -2.05
N VAL A 177 6.30 13.79 -3.19
CA VAL A 177 7.78 13.74 -3.24
C VAL A 177 8.50 14.70 -2.27
N TYR A 178 7.95 15.90 -2.08
CA TYR A 178 8.52 16.94 -1.20
C TYR A 178 8.60 16.56 0.29
N ARG A 179 7.88 15.52 0.74
CA ARG A 179 7.89 15.08 2.14
C ARG A 179 9.12 14.23 2.49
N TYR A 180 9.85 13.73 1.50
CA TYR A 180 10.93 12.78 1.71
C TYR A 180 12.27 13.51 1.83
N SER A 181 12.84 13.51 3.04
CA SER A 181 14.22 13.95 3.27
C SER A 181 15.17 12.79 2.99
N ASP A 182 16.31 13.08 2.38
CA ASP A 182 17.39 12.15 2.07
C ASP A 182 16.91 10.84 1.39
N PRO A 183 16.20 10.92 0.24
CA PRO A 183 15.67 9.76 -0.45
C PRO A 183 16.79 8.91 -1.09
N GLN A 184 16.72 7.60 -0.93
CA GLN A 184 17.60 6.60 -1.57
C GLN A 184 16.79 5.38 -2.00
N ILE A 185 17.31 4.60 -2.95
CA ILE A 185 16.89 3.21 -3.18
C ILE A 185 17.93 2.27 -2.58
N VAL A 186 17.48 1.30 -1.78
CA VAL A 186 18.29 0.16 -1.35
C VAL A 186 17.99 -1.01 -2.29
N VAL A 187 19.03 -1.63 -2.85
CA VAL A 187 18.92 -2.82 -3.73
C VAL A 187 19.43 -4.04 -2.99
N SER A 188 18.72 -5.16 -3.08
CA SER A 188 19.15 -6.43 -2.53
C SER A 188 18.73 -7.59 -3.42
N VAL A 189 19.63 -8.57 -3.58
CA VAL A 189 19.37 -9.81 -4.32
C VAL A 189 19.26 -10.95 -3.31
N VAL A 190 18.15 -11.69 -3.36
CA VAL A 190 17.94 -12.90 -2.54
C VAL A 190 17.57 -14.08 -3.42
N ASP A 191 17.87 -15.30 -2.96
CA ASP A 191 17.43 -16.54 -3.59
C ASP A 191 16.03 -16.98 -3.11
N LYS A 192 15.51 -18.06 -3.69
CA LYS A 192 14.25 -18.71 -3.30
C LYS A 192 14.17 -19.13 -1.82
N ASP A 193 15.31 -19.38 -1.18
CA ASP A 193 15.44 -19.76 0.22
C ASP A 193 15.54 -18.53 1.14
N LEU A 194 15.38 -17.33 0.56
CA LEU A 194 15.41 -15.99 1.17
C LEU A 194 16.79 -15.63 1.74
N VAL A 195 17.84 -16.26 1.23
CA VAL A 195 19.24 -15.95 1.58
C VAL A 195 19.76 -14.85 0.66
N ALA A 196 20.49 -13.89 1.21
CA ALA A 196 21.11 -12.84 0.42
C ALA A 196 22.22 -13.41 -0.47
N VAL A 197 22.10 -13.19 -1.78
CA VAL A 197 23.09 -13.59 -2.79
C VAL A 197 24.27 -12.63 -2.78
N GLU A 198 24.01 -11.35 -2.50
CA GLU A 198 25.01 -10.28 -2.41
C GLU A 198 24.73 -9.35 -1.21
N GLU A 199 25.74 -8.56 -0.84
CA GLU A 199 25.55 -7.43 0.08
C GLU A 199 24.56 -6.41 -0.50
N LYS A 200 23.74 -5.80 0.36
CA LYS A 200 22.83 -4.73 -0.06
C LYS A 200 23.63 -3.53 -0.59
N GLN A 201 23.20 -2.98 -1.71
CA GLN A 201 23.75 -1.74 -2.28
C GLN A 201 22.75 -0.60 -2.05
N GLU A 202 23.22 0.65 -1.93
CA GLU A 202 22.36 1.83 -1.84
C GLU A 202 22.73 2.83 -2.94
N THR A 203 21.75 3.50 -3.54
CA THR A 203 22.02 4.70 -4.34
C THR A 203 22.59 5.81 -3.45
N PRO A 204 23.31 6.79 -4.02
CA PRO A 204 23.47 8.09 -3.39
C PRO A 204 22.13 8.69 -2.94
N ILE A 205 22.19 9.63 -2.00
CA ILE A 205 21.02 10.45 -1.64
C ILE A 205 20.66 11.32 -2.84
N SER A 206 19.42 11.19 -3.33
CA SER A 206 18.92 12.08 -4.37
C SER A 206 18.58 13.46 -3.80
N THR A 207 18.96 14.50 -4.56
CA THR A 207 18.57 15.89 -4.34
C THR A 207 17.71 16.44 -5.47
N GLU A 208 17.43 15.64 -6.51
CA GLU A 208 16.75 16.08 -7.73
C GLU A 208 15.27 15.65 -7.76
N LEU A 209 14.39 16.62 -7.98
CA LEU A 209 12.94 16.46 -7.95
C LEU A 209 12.31 17.02 -9.22
N ASP A 210 11.53 16.20 -9.91
CA ASP A 210 10.66 16.60 -11.03
C ASP A 210 9.24 16.07 -10.74
N PRO A 211 8.43 16.75 -9.92
CA PRO A 211 7.17 16.23 -9.40
C PRO A 211 6.23 15.68 -10.49
N PRO A 212 5.72 14.45 -10.37
CA PRO A 212 5.64 13.61 -9.16
C PRO A 212 6.84 12.67 -8.94
N TYR A 213 8.01 12.94 -9.52
CA TYR A 213 9.18 12.07 -9.46
C TYR A 213 10.28 12.57 -8.50
N VAL A 214 10.96 11.61 -7.88
CA VAL A 214 12.35 11.78 -7.39
C VAL A 214 13.27 11.16 -8.44
N LEU A 215 14.28 11.91 -8.90
CA LEU A 215 15.25 11.46 -9.90
C LEU A 215 16.49 10.91 -9.19
N PHE A 216 17.02 9.78 -9.66
CA PHE A 216 18.21 9.12 -9.10
C PHE A 216 19.34 9.02 -10.11
N GLU A 217 19.04 8.67 -11.36
CA GLU A 217 19.99 8.44 -12.47
C GLU A 217 21.29 7.75 -12.00
N SER A 218 21.13 6.70 -11.18
CA SER A 218 22.20 6.02 -10.45
C SER A 218 22.30 4.55 -10.87
N GLU A 219 23.51 4.06 -11.10
CA GLU A 219 23.76 2.69 -11.54
C GLU A 219 24.12 1.76 -10.37
N ILE A 220 23.59 0.54 -10.41
CA ILE A 220 23.89 -0.54 -9.48
C ILE A 220 24.33 -1.76 -10.31
N ALA A 221 25.62 -2.08 -10.25
CA ALA A 221 26.19 -3.27 -10.91
C ALA A 221 26.08 -4.49 -9.97
N LEU A 222 25.48 -5.58 -10.44
CA LEU A 222 25.41 -6.84 -9.69
C LEU A 222 26.67 -7.68 -9.94
N ARG A 223 27.23 -8.24 -8.87
CA ARG A 223 28.47 -9.04 -8.93
C ARG A 223 28.22 -10.47 -9.38
N THR A 224 27.00 -10.98 -9.20
CA THR A 224 26.56 -12.31 -9.59
C THR A 224 26.10 -12.28 -11.04
N ASN A 225 26.59 -13.22 -11.85
CA ASN A 225 26.12 -13.33 -13.23
C ASN A 225 24.68 -13.87 -13.30
N LEU A 226 23.98 -13.50 -14.37
CA LEU A 226 22.58 -13.81 -14.60
C LEU A 226 22.28 -15.32 -14.64
N HIS A 227 23.24 -16.14 -15.08
CA HIS A 227 23.09 -17.60 -15.09
C HIS A 227 23.00 -18.15 -13.67
N ALA A 228 23.90 -17.75 -12.76
CA ALA A 228 23.86 -18.14 -11.36
C ALA A 228 22.60 -17.61 -10.64
N MET A 229 22.17 -16.38 -10.93
CA MET A 229 20.91 -15.83 -10.39
C MET A 229 19.68 -16.62 -10.85
N ARG A 230 19.64 -17.07 -12.12
CA ARG A 230 18.59 -17.94 -12.65
C ARG A 230 18.61 -19.33 -12.01
N GLN A 231 19.79 -19.94 -11.80
CA GLN A 231 19.91 -21.24 -11.13
C GLN A 231 19.41 -21.21 -9.68
N ASN A 232 19.63 -20.09 -8.98
CA ASN A 232 19.20 -19.89 -7.60
C ASN A 232 17.74 -19.39 -7.47
N ASP A 233 17.04 -19.19 -8.60
CA ASP A 233 15.69 -18.59 -8.65
C ASP A 233 15.63 -17.28 -7.84
N SER A 234 16.58 -16.39 -8.13
CA SER A 234 16.75 -15.15 -7.38
C SER A 234 15.65 -14.12 -7.64
N THR A 235 15.50 -13.14 -6.76
CA THR A 235 14.65 -11.97 -6.98
C THR A 235 15.42 -10.73 -6.54
N ILE A 236 15.36 -9.67 -7.35
CA ILE A 236 16.00 -8.39 -7.06
C ILE A 236 14.94 -7.49 -6.42
N PHE A 237 15.20 -6.98 -5.21
CA PHE A 237 14.30 -6.09 -4.48
C PHE A 237 14.86 -4.67 -4.45
N PHE A 238 13.98 -3.69 -4.56
CA PHE A 238 14.27 -2.25 -4.50
C PHE A 238 13.41 -1.62 -3.40
N GLU A 239 14.03 -1.13 -2.32
CA GLU A 239 13.33 -0.48 -1.21
C GLU A 239 13.56 1.05 -1.27
N PHE A 240 12.50 1.85 -1.49
CA PHE A 240 12.61 3.31 -1.35
C PHE A 240 12.66 3.67 0.13
N VAL A 241 13.77 4.28 0.55
CA VAL A 241 13.99 4.74 1.92
C VAL A 241 14.10 6.26 1.97
N HIS A 242 13.65 6.85 3.07
CA HIS A 242 13.89 8.26 3.40
C HIS A 242 14.28 8.42 4.87
N TYR A 243 14.97 9.50 5.20
CA TYR A 243 15.27 9.86 6.58
C TYR A 243 14.07 10.53 7.26
N LYS A 244 13.61 9.96 8.38
CA LYS A 244 12.58 10.55 9.23
C LYS A 244 13.23 11.38 10.33
N LYS A 245 13.28 12.70 10.15
CA LYS A 245 13.92 13.65 11.09
C LYS A 245 13.48 13.45 12.54
N ASP A 246 12.18 13.37 12.80
CA ASP A 246 11.61 13.24 14.15
C ASP A 246 11.90 11.88 14.81
N LYS A 247 12.17 10.84 14.00
CA LYS A 247 12.50 9.49 14.48
C LYS A 247 14.00 9.17 14.34
N ARG A 248 14.79 10.13 13.84
CA ARG A 248 16.25 10.08 13.61
C ARG A 248 16.74 8.78 12.95
N LYS A 249 15.98 8.25 11.99
CA LYS A 249 16.29 6.98 11.31
C LYS A 249 15.83 6.96 9.85
N LYS A 250 16.48 6.15 9.02
CA LYS A 250 15.94 5.75 7.70
C LYS A 250 14.67 4.91 7.89
N SER A 251 13.73 5.03 6.96
CA SER A 251 12.49 4.26 6.91
C SER A 251 12.16 3.90 5.48
N VAL A 252 11.90 2.63 5.20
CA VAL A 252 11.23 2.20 3.96
C VAL A 252 9.86 2.86 3.88
N ARG A 253 9.48 3.36 2.69
CA ARG A 253 8.11 3.86 2.40
C ARG A 253 7.31 2.88 1.58
N CYS A 254 7.94 2.34 0.55
CA CYS A 254 7.42 1.39 -0.43
C CYS A 254 8.61 0.61 -1.01
N TRP A 255 8.31 -0.50 -1.66
CA TRP A 255 9.31 -1.36 -2.30
C TRP A 255 8.79 -1.87 -3.65
N THR A 256 9.66 -2.47 -4.44
CA THR A 256 9.29 -3.23 -5.63
C THR A 256 10.29 -4.37 -5.83
N MET A 257 10.02 -5.26 -6.78
CA MET A 257 10.87 -6.40 -7.10
C MET A 257 10.93 -6.64 -8.60
N LEU A 258 11.86 -7.50 -9.00
CA LEU A 258 12.07 -7.92 -10.36
C LEU A 258 12.48 -9.40 -10.36
N GLU A 259 11.63 -10.25 -10.96
CA GLU A 259 11.80 -11.71 -10.98
C GLU A 259 12.59 -12.18 -12.22
N MET A 260 13.20 -13.37 -12.16
CA MET A 260 14.13 -13.82 -13.22
C MET A 260 13.50 -13.97 -14.60
N ASP A 261 12.19 -14.20 -14.69
CA ASP A 261 11.48 -14.29 -15.96
C ASP A 261 11.15 -12.92 -16.56
N GLU A 262 11.19 -11.84 -15.79
CA GLU A 262 11.15 -10.46 -16.30
C GLU A 262 12.51 -10.03 -16.85
N ILE A 263 13.61 -10.60 -16.33
CA ILE A 263 14.99 -10.33 -16.74
C ILE A 263 15.35 -11.13 -18.01
N LYS A 264 14.81 -10.66 -19.12
CA LYS A 264 15.06 -11.19 -20.46
C LYS A 264 15.86 -10.18 -21.29
N PRO A 265 17.06 -10.55 -21.79
CA PRO A 265 17.71 -9.82 -22.87
C PRO A 265 16.77 -9.84 -24.08
N LYS A 266 16.22 -8.68 -24.44
CA LYS A 266 15.56 -8.52 -25.74
C LYS A 266 16.65 -8.34 -26.82
N ALA A 267 16.28 -8.13 -28.08
CA ALA A 267 17.22 -8.01 -29.20
C ALA A 267 18.14 -6.75 -29.17
N GLY A 268 18.34 -6.14 -28.01
CA GLY A 268 19.30 -5.06 -27.73
C GLY A 268 19.86 -5.20 -26.31
N LYS A 269 21.03 -4.61 -26.05
CA LYS A 269 21.76 -4.75 -24.77
C LYS A 269 21.06 -4.13 -23.55
N THR A 270 19.95 -3.43 -23.74
CA THR A 270 19.23 -2.75 -22.67
C THR A 270 17.73 -3.03 -22.70
N THR A 271 17.09 -2.95 -21.53
CA THR A 271 15.63 -3.08 -21.38
C THR A 271 15.15 -2.17 -20.27
N THR A 272 14.30 -1.20 -20.59
CA THR A 272 13.67 -0.31 -19.62
C THR A 272 12.36 -0.93 -19.11
N LEU A 273 12.16 -0.90 -17.80
CA LEU A 273 10.98 -1.40 -17.10
C LEU A 273 10.39 -0.31 -16.20
N ALA A 274 9.07 -0.34 -16.03
CA ALA A 274 8.34 0.47 -15.07
C ALA A 274 7.67 -0.49 -14.08
N LEU A 275 8.23 -0.57 -12.87
CA LEU A 275 7.86 -1.53 -11.84
C LEU A 275 6.85 -0.90 -10.87
N GLU A 276 5.75 -1.59 -10.61
CA GLU A 276 4.76 -1.17 -9.62
C GLU A 276 5.32 -1.17 -8.20
N LEU A 277 4.77 -0.31 -7.35
CA LEU A 277 5.22 -0.11 -5.99
C LEU A 277 4.30 -0.85 -5.02
N TYR A 278 4.88 -1.47 -4.00
CA TYR A 278 4.22 -2.24 -2.94
C TYR A 278 4.35 -1.55 -1.58
N THR A 279 3.36 -1.74 -0.71
CA THR A 279 3.37 -1.21 0.66
C THR A 279 4.44 -1.89 1.50
N LYS A 280 5.11 -1.14 2.37
CA LYS A 280 5.98 -1.69 3.41
C LYS A 280 5.16 -2.61 4.36
N PRO A 281 5.76 -3.59 5.06
CA PRO A 281 7.17 -3.99 4.99
C PRO A 281 7.50 -4.68 3.65
N CYS A 282 8.79 -4.75 3.31
CA CYS A 282 9.24 -5.57 2.19
C CYS A 282 9.06 -7.06 2.56
N ASP A 283 8.15 -7.76 1.87
CA ASP A 283 7.92 -9.20 2.05
C ASP A 283 8.68 -9.98 0.97
N MET A 284 9.94 -10.33 1.28
CA MET A 284 10.78 -11.14 0.40
C MET A 284 10.20 -12.53 0.11
N ALA A 285 9.31 -13.05 0.97
CA ALA A 285 8.63 -14.32 0.74
C ALA A 285 7.47 -14.22 -0.26
N LYS A 286 7.14 -13.00 -0.73
CA LYS A 286 6.09 -12.72 -1.73
C LYS A 286 4.69 -13.23 -1.31
N LYS A 287 4.40 -13.28 0.00
CA LYS A 287 3.13 -13.82 0.55
C LYS A 287 2.07 -12.76 0.77
N ASN A 288 2.47 -11.56 1.18
CA ASN A 288 1.58 -10.44 1.54
C ASN A 288 2.04 -9.20 0.77
N VAL A 289 1.76 -9.20 -0.54
CA VAL A 289 2.20 -8.17 -1.48
C VAL A 289 1.01 -7.28 -1.81
N HIS A 290 0.96 -6.07 -1.23
CA HIS A 290 -0.15 -5.13 -1.40
C HIS A 290 0.31 -3.90 -2.19
N LEU A 291 -0.47 -3.49 -3.19
CA LEU A 291 -0.12 -2.39 -4.09
C LEU A 291 -0.14 -1.03 -3.37
N PHE A 292 0.97 -0.29 -3.44
CA PHE A 292 1.14 1.03 -2.83
C PHE A 292 0.22 2.10 -3.44
N THR A 293 -0.12 1.97 -4.73
CA THR A 293 -0.94 2.92 -5.46
C THR A 293 -1.45 2.33 -6.77
N VAL A 294 -2.75 2.49 -7.06
CA VAL A 294 -3.34 2.21 -8.39
C VAL A 294 -3.09 3.32 -9.42
N LYS A 295 -2.57 4.49 -9.00
CA LYS A 295 -2.14 5.54 -9.93
C LYS A 295 -0.89 5.09 -10.69
N PRO A 296 -0.67 5.53 -11.96
CA PRO A 296 0.50 5.18 -12.76
C PRO A 296 1.76 5.87 -12.24
N LEU A 297 2.31 5.35 -11.14
CA LEU A 297 3.44 5.85 -10.39
C LEU A 297 4.35 4.66 -10.07
N TYR A 298 5.46 4.57 -10.80
CA TYR A 298 6.32 3.39 -10.89
C TYR A 298 7.76 3.73 -10.54
N LEU A 299 8.55 2.73 -10.14
CA LEU A 299 10.00 2.80 -10.22
C LEU A 299 10.41 2.52 -11.68
N HIS A 300 11.15 3.44 -12.29
CA HIS A 300 11.67 3.28 -13.64
C HIS A 300 13.13 2.83 -13.56
N VAL A 301 13.43 1.68 -14.14
CA VAL A 301 14.79 1.11 -14.20
C VAL A 301 15.15 0.79 -15.65
N THR A 302 16.43 0.91 -16.00
CA THR A 302 16.97 0.31 -17.23
C THR A 302 17.96 -0.78 -16.84
N LEU A 303 17.74 -1.96 -17.38
CA LEU A 303 18.63 -3.12 -17.29
C LEU A 303 19.66 -3.04 -18.41
N HIS A 304 20.93 -3.29 -18.08
CA HIS A 304 22.06 -3.32 -19.00
C HIS A 304 22.73 -4.69 -18.90
N PHE A 305 22.81 -5.40 -20.04
CA PHE A 305 23.36 -6.75 -20.11
C PHE A 305 24.79 -6.70 -20.67
N GLU A 306 25.78 -7.06 -19.85
CA GLU A 306 27.21 -6.95 -20.16
C GLU A 306 27.91 -8.30 -20.06
N SER A 307 28.78 -8.63 -21.01
CA SER A 307 29.55 -9.89 -21.00
C SER A 307 30.88 -9.78 -20.25
N THR A 308 31.07 -8.69 -19.50
CA THR A 308 32.28 -8.36 -18.75
C THR A 308 31.84 -7.63 -17.49
N GLN A 309 32.46 -7.95 -16.35
CA GLN A 309 32.19 -7.24 -15.10
C GLN A 309 32.82 -5.85 -15.14
N SER A 310 32.00 -4.83 -14.85
CA SER A 310 32.34 -3.40 -14.84
C SER A 310 33.18 -2.99 -13.62
#